data_AF-A0A550CA57-F1
#
_entry.id   AF-A0A550CA57-F1
#
_cell.length_a   1.000
_cell.length_b   1.000
_cell.length_c   1.000
_cell.angle_alpha   90.00
_cell.angle_beta   90.00
_cell.angle_gamma   90.00
#
_symmetry.space_group_name_H-M   'P 1'
#
loop_
_entity.id
_entity.type
_entity.pdbx_description
1 polymer ?
#
loop_
_entity_poly.entity_id
_entity_poly.type
_entity_poly.pdbx_seq_one_letter_code
_entity_poly.pdbx_strand_id
1 'polypeptide(L)'
;MDRDLDPAFTQAVGEAPWKLFTKDWKNVLSAQQTMHARQGGPIAFAMDKLQKVFGDRLNLRSIESRLVLPYRVLGEVVQPGCMPSPNTLKSLLYRLQEVAWRKDLLDLDRRARTCILTAAQEAMRLQPVFESSTFFEGDVLTVRGLGMVNVGLVADDWRVRARYVKALARVMELWSPRLWLDVAATARQDRMSYKVFEWLEQQVAIFYCRMLQHELGRRAIAPPRRSNYDPR
;
A
#
# COMPACT_ATOMS: atom_id res chain seq x y z
N MET A 1 10.36 -21.05 10.68
CA MET A 1 10.35 -22.20 9.76
C MET A 1 9.84 -21.68 8.43
N ASP A 2 10.74 -21.34 7.52
CA ASP A 2 10.44 -20.95 6.13
C ASP A 2 11.32 -21.84 5.25
N ARG A 3 10.82 -23.02 4.88
CA ARG A 3 11.56 -24.03 4.07
C ARG A 3 10.85 -24.35 2.75
N ASP A 4 10.01 -23.43 2.27
CA ASP A 4 9.19 -23.64 1.06
C ASP A 4 9.67 -22.79 -0.13
N LEU A 5 10.98 -22.56 -0.26
CA LEU A 5 11.55 -21.98 -1.48
C LEU A 5 12.25 -23.06 -2.30
N ASP A 6 11.90 -23.11 -3.58
CA ASP A 6 12.42 -24.01 -4.61
C ASP A 6 13.96 -24.09 -4.56
N PRO A 7 14.56 -25.30 -4.55
CA PRO A 7 16.01 -25.51 -4.57
C PRO A 7 16.72 -24.81 -5.75
N ALA A 8 16.02 -24.66 -6.90
CA ALA A 8 16.56 -23.95 -8.04
C ALA A 8 16.71 -22.44 -7.78
N PHE A 9 15.86 -21.86 -6.93
CA PHE A 9 15.93 -20.46 -6.50
C PHE A 9 17.05 -20.21 -5.47
N THR A 10 17.53 -21.25 -4.80
CA THR A 10 18.65 -21.15 -3.85
C THR A 10 20.01 -21.35 -4.52
N GLN A 11 20.06 -22.08 -5.64
CA GLN A 11 21.31 -22.35 -6.36
C GLN A 11 21.63 -21.34 -7.48
N ALA A 12 20.63 -20.64 -8.03
CA ALA A 12 20.82 -19.61 -9.06
C ALA A 12 21.05 -18.19 -8.50
N VAL A 13 20.98 -18.03 -7.17
CA VAL A 13 21.03 -16.72 -6.52
C VAL A 13 22.30 -16.64 -5.68
N GLY A 14 23.38 -16.15 -6.29
CA GLY A 14 24.42 -15.49 -5.50
C GLY A 14 23.74 -14.42 -4.65
N GLU A 15 23.82 -14.58 -3.32
CA GLU A 15 23.37 -13.66 -2.28
C GLU A 15 22.14 -12.80 -2.66
N ALA A 16 20.95 -13.37 -2.51
CA ALA A 16 19.65 -12.73 -2.77
C ALA A 16 19.53 -11.36 -2.06
N PRO A 17 18.73 -10.42 -2.60
CA PRO A 17 18.85 -8.99 -2.31
C PRO A 17 18.43 -8.65 -0.87
N TRP A 18 19.45 -8.40 -0.07
CA TRP A 18 19.58 -7.49 1.07
C TRP A 18 18.27 -7.17 1.81
N LYS A 19 18.03 -7.87 2.93
CA LYS A 19 16.93 -7.56 3.83
C LYS A 19 17.27 -6.31 4.67
N LEU A 20 16.92 -5.14 4.14
CA LEU A 20 17.03 -3.85 4.86
C LEU A 20 16.11 -3.82 6.09
N PHE A 21 16.62 -3.34 7.24
CA PHE A 21 15.80 -3.19 8.44
C PHE A 21 14.99 -1.88 8.39
N THR A 22 13.90 -1.80 9.15
CA THR A 22 12.99 -0.64 9.18
C THR A 22 13.71 0.69 9.48
N LYS A 23 14.80 0.65 10.25
CA LYS A 23 15.63 1.82 10.56
C LYS A 23 16.40 2.32 9.34
N ASP A 24 16.88 1.40 8.49
CA ASP A 24 17.65 1.72 7.29
C ASP A 24 16.77 2.35 6.22
N TRP A 25 15.53 1.84 6.08
CA TRP A 25 14.52 2.45 5.23
C TRP A 25 14.18 3.89 5.63
N LYS A 26 14.06 4.19 6.92
CA LYS A 26 13.81 5.57 7.38
C LYS A 26 14.93 6.53 6.98
N ASN A 27 16.18 6.07 6.99
CA ASN A 27 17.33 6.88 6.61
C ASN A 27 17.41 7.09 5.09
N VAL A 28 17.11 6.05 4.31
CA VAL A 28 17.03 6.14 2.83
C VAL A 28 15.87 7.02 2.39
N LEU A 29 14.71 6.89 3.05
CA LEU A 29 13.52 7.71 2.79
C LEU A 29 13.64 9.15 3.28
N SER A 30 14.62 9.46 4.15
CA SER A 30 14.95 10.82 4.55
C SER A 30 15.73 11.57 3.45
N ALA A 31 15.40 11.32 2.17
CA ALA A 31 15.97 11.92 0.97
C ALA A 31 15.98 13.46 0.99
N GLN A 32 15.12 14.06 1.81
CA GLN A 32 15.12 15.49 2.09
C GLN A 32 16.43 15.98 2.72
N GLN A 33 17.07 15.17 3.58
CA GLN A 33 18.35 15.51 4.22
C GLN A 33 19.51 15.52 3.23
N THR A 34 19.48 14.64 2.22
CA THR A 34 20.47 14.57 1.14
C THR A 34 20.32 15.73 0.16
N MET A 35 19.09 16.19 -0.12
CA MET A 35 18.83 17.29 -1.07
C MET A 35 19.30 18.67 -0.59
N HIS A 36 19.41 18.91 0.71
CA HIS A 36 19.71 20.24 1.26
C HIS A 36 21.12 20.36 1.88
N ALA A 37 21.99 19.36 1.70
CA ALA A 37 23.32 19.36 2.31
C ALA A 37 24.34 20.30 1.60
N ARG A 38 25.20 20.99 2.37
CA ARG A 38 26.43 21.71 1.93
C ARG A 38 27.63 21.08 2.66
N GLN A 39 28.84 20.80 2.13
CA GLN A 39 29.50 20.85 0.81
C GLN A 39 30.02 19.43 0.43
N GLY A 40 30.28 19.19 -0.86
CA GLY A 40 30.58 17.88 -1.49
C GLY A 40 29.51 17.41 -2.48
N GLY A 41 28.36 18.11 -2.51
CA GLY A 41 27.21 17.78 -3.36
C GLY A 41 26.28 16.74 -2.73
N PRO A 42 25.00 16.69 -3.12
CA PRO A 42 24.03 15.71 -2.61
C PRO A 42 24.51 14.27 -2.79
N ILE A 43 25.23 14.00 -3.88
CA ILE A 43 25.77 12.69 -4.22
C ILE A 43 26.88 12.29 -3.24
N ALA A 44 27.91 13.11 -3.01
CA ALA A 44 28.98 12.73 -2.08
C ALA A 44 28.46 12.55 -0.64
N PHE A 45 27.49 13.36 -0.22
CA PHE A 45 26.85 13.19 1.09
C PHE A 45 26.05 11.88 1.18
N ALA A 46 25.29 11.52 0.15
CA ALA A 46 24.59 10.24 0.07
C ALA A 46 25.57 9.06 0.12
N MET A 47 26.67 9.16 -0.62
CA MET A 47 27.71 8.12 -0.69
C MET A 47 28.45 7.93 0.63
N ASP A 48 28.78 9.02 1.34
CA ASP A 48 29.34 8.97 2.68
C ASP A 48 28.37 8.29 3.68
N LYS A 49 27.07 8.61 3.60
CA LYS A 49 26.06 7.97 4.44
C LYS A 49 25.90 6.48 4.13
N LEU A 50 25.88 6.11 2.85
CA LEU A 50 25.82 4.71 2.43
C LEU A 50 27.07 3.94 2.89
N GLN A 51 28.26 4.51 2.73
CA GLN A 51 29.51 3.90 3.20
C GLN A 51 29.50 3.71 4.73
N LYS A 52 29.00 4.68 5.48
CA LYS A 52 28.87 4.58 6.94
C LYS A 52 27.90 3.48 7.39
N VAL A 53 26.87 3.20 6.61
CA VAL A 53 25.87 2.17 6.93
C VAL A 53 26.31 0.78 6.48
N PHE A 54 26.93 0.66 5.30
CA PHE A 54 27.20 -0.63 4.66
C PHE A 54 28.68 -1.03 4.62
N GLY A 55 29.61 -0.11 4.95
CA GLY A 55 31.06 -0.34 4.95
C GLY A 55 31.60 -0.74 3.57
N ASP A 56 32.71 -1.48 3.55
CA ASP A 56 33.41 -1.93 2.33
C ASP A 56 32.63 -2.98 1.51
N ARG A 57 31.45 -3.38 1.99
CA ARG A 57 30.57 -4.33 1.29
C ARG A 57 29.81 -3.70 0.13
N LEU A 58 29.89 -2.37 -0.02
CA LEU A 58 29.20 -1.62 -1.05
C LEU A 58 30.21 -1.08 -2.06
N ASN A 59 30.08 -1.45 -3.35
CA ASN A 59 30.91 -0.86 -4.40
C ASN A 59 30.44 0.57 -4.70
N LEU A 60 30.96 1.52 -3.93
CA LEU A 60 30.61 2.94 -4.07
C LEU A 60 30.89 3.47 -5.48
N ARG A 61 31.98 3.06 -6.15
CA ARG A 61 32.30 3.56 -7.49
C ARG A 61 31.23 3.16 -8.52
N SER A 62 30.71 1.94 -8.41
CA SER A 62 29.61 1.49 -9.28
C SER A 62 28.29 2.19 -8.98
N ILE A 63 28.06 2.59 -7.73
CA ILE A 63 26.86 3.34 -7.33
C ILE A 63 27.00 4.79 -7.77
N GLU A 64 28.18 5.40 -7.58
CA GLU A 64 28.51 6.75 -8.03
C GLU A 64 28.26 6.88 -9.53
N SER A 65 28.79 5.94 -10.34
CA SER A 65 28.56 5.95 -11.79
C SER A 65 27.09 5.82 -12.20
N ARG A 66 26.28 5.12 -11.40
CA ARG A 66 24.83 4.99 -11.62
C ARG A 66 24.04 6.19 -11.13
N LEU A 67 24.53 6.88 -10.09
CA LEU A 67 23.93 8.10 -9.54
C LEU A 67 24.11 9.32 -10.44
N VAL A 68 24.95 9.24 -11.49
CA VAL A 68 25.08 10.27 -12.55
C VAL A 68 24.19 9.98 -13.77
N LEU A 69 23.48 8.84 -13.79
CA LEU A 69 22.58 8.51 -14.89
C LEU A 69 21.14 8.98 -14.58
N PRO A 70 20.43 9.56 -15.57
CA PRO A 70 19.01 9.81 -15.43
C PRO A 70 18.27 8.50 -15.16
N TYR A 71 17.28 8.54 -14.27
CA TYR A 71 16.47 7.38 -13.90
C TYR A 71 15.01 7.59 -14.27
N ARG A 72 14.26 6.50 -14.46
CA ARG A 72 12.84 6.57 -14.81
C ARG A 72 11.96 6.14 -13.65
N VAL A 73 10.98 6.98 -13.29
CA VAL A 73 9.98 6.68 -12.25
C VAL A 73 8.59 6.95 -12.80
N LEU A 74 7.76 5.91 -12.88
CA LEU A 74 6.40 6.00 -13.45
C LEU A 74 6.34 6.67 -14.84
N GLY A 75 7.40 6.51 -15.65
CA GLY A 75 7.53 7.12 -16.97
C GLY A 75 8.23 8.49 -16.99
N GLU A 76 8.33 9.17 -15.85
CA GLU A 76 9.08 10.41 -15.71
C GLU A 76 10.60 10.14 -15.75
N VAL A 77 11.32 10.85 -16.62
CA VAL A 77 12.79 10.84 -16.62
C VAL A 77 13.26 11.89 -15.62
N VAL A 78 13.95 11.45 -14.57
CA VAL A 78 14.45 12.30 -13.50
C VAL A 78 15.96 12.44 -13.63
N GLN A 79 16.43 13.68 -13.55
CA GLN A 79 17.84 13.99 -13.61
C GLN A 79 18.58 13.45 -12.37
N PRO A 80 19.87 13.11 -12.50
CA PRO A 80 20.63 12.56 -11.40
C PRO A 80 20.75 13.56 -10.25
N GLY A 81 20.57 13.09 -9.01
CA GLY A 81 20.55 13.94 -7.81
C GLY A 81 19.28 14.77 -7.61
N CYS A 82 18.32 14.73 -8.53
CA CYS A 82 17.01 15.38 -8.39
C CYS A 82 15.96 14.38 -7.90
N MET A 83 14.91 14.89 -7.24
CA MET A 83 13.71 14.13 -6.95
C MET A 83 12.75 14.14 -8.14
N PRO A 84 11.88 13.11 -8.28
CA PRO A 84 10.76 13.17 -9.21
C PRO A 84 9.84 14.35 -8.90
N SER A 85 9.05 14.75 -9.89
CA SER A 85 8.04 15.80 -9.72
C SER A 85 7.12 15.51 -8.52
N PRO A 86 6.58 16.55 -7.85
CA PRO A 86 5.64 16.37 -6.75
C PRO A 86 4.44 15.48 -7.11
N ASN A 87 4.00 15.49 -8.38
CA ASN A 87 2.90 14.64 -8.85
C ASN A 87 3.30 13.16 -8.91
N THR A 88 4.51 12.85 -9.37
CA THR A 88 5.03 11.48 -9.37
C THR A 88 5.26 10.97 -7.95
N LEU A 89 5.81 11.79 -7.06
CA LEU A 89 5.97 11.45 -5.64
C LEU A 89 4.61 11.17 -4.96
N LYS A 90 3.60 12.02 -5.18
CA LYS A 90 2.23 11.78 -4.68
C LYS A 90 1.67 10.46 -5.21
N SER A 91 1.92 10.14 -6.48
CA SER A 91 1.46 8.90 -7.10
C SER A 91 2.13 7.66 -6.49
N LEU A 92 3.43 7.73 -6.19
CA LEU A 92 4.15 6.67 -5.48
C LEU A 92 3.61 6.46 -4.07
N LEU A 93 3.42 7.56 -3.31
CA LEU A 93 2.89 7.50 -1.95
C LEU A 93 1.47 6.91 -1.92
N TYR A 94 0.61 7.33 -2.87
CA TYR A 94 -0.70 6.73 -3.06
C TYR A 94 -0.62 5.22 -3.27
N ARG A 95 0.22 4.75 -4.21
CA ARG A 95 0.37 3.32 -4.48
C ARG A 95 0.88 2.56 -3.28
N LEU A 96 1.85 3.10 -2.54
CA LEU A 96 2.38 2.47 -1.33
C LEU A 96 1.30 2.32 -0.25
N GLN A 97 0.51 3.38 -0.02
CA GLN A 97 -0.57 3.34 0.96
C GLN A 97 -1.69 2.38 0.54
N GLU A 98 -2.07 2.38 -0.74
CA GLU A 98 -3.03 1.43 -1.30
C GLU A 98 -2.54 -0.02 -1.11
N VAL A 99 -1.30 -0.33 -1.52
CA VAL A 99 -0.70 -1.67 -1.35
C VAL A 99 -0.71 -2.10 0.12
N ALA A 100 -0.33 -1.21 1.03
CA ALA A 100 -0.31 -1.50 2.45
C ALA A 100 -1.71 -1.83 2.99
N TRP A 101 -2.71 -1.03 2.61
CA TRP A 101 -4.10 -1.28 2.98
C TRP A 101 -4.65 -2.59 2.39
N ARG A 102 -4.36 -2.88 1.11
CA ARG A 102 -4.77 -4.15 0.48
C ARG A 102 -4.13 -5.35 1.15
N LYS A 103 -2.85 -5.24 1.54
CA LYS A 103 -2.14 -6.29 2.25
C LYS A 103 -2.74 -6.53 3.63
N ASP A 104 -3.03 -5.46 4.37
CA ASP A 104 -3.71 -5.56 5.67
C ASP A 104 -5.07 -6.24 5.55
N LEU A 105 -5.88 -5.86 4.56
CA LEU A 105 -7.18 -6.48 4.31
C LEU A 105 -7.07 -7.95 3.91
N LEU A 106 -6.13 -8.29 3.03
CA LEU A 106 -5.87 -9.68 2.60
C LEU A 106 -5.42 -10.56 3.77
N ASP A 107 -4.47 -10.09 4.56
CA ASP A 107 -3.98 -10.82 5.74
C ASP A 107 -5.07 -10.99 6.79
N LEU A 108 -5.86 -9.93 6.99
CA LEU A 108 -6.97 -9.95 7.93
C LEU A 108 -8.06 -10.94 7.48
N ASP A 109 -8.45 -10.92 6.20
CA ASP A 109 -9.43 -11.87 5.66
C ASP A 109 -8.93 -13.31 5.82
N ARG A 110 -7.66 -13.58 5.51
CA ARG A 110 -7.06 -14.91 5.66
C ARG A 110 -7.09 -15.45 7.08
N ARG A 111 -6.88 -14.59 8.09
CA ARG A 111 -6.88 -14.97 9.51
C ARG A 111 -8.28 -15.09 10.09
N ALA A 112 -9.13 -14.13 9.76
CA ALA A 112 -10.45 -14.02 10.38
C ALA A 112 -11.48 -14.92 9.72
N ARG A 113 -11.32 -15.28 8.44
CA ARG A 113 -12.32 -16.09 7.73
C ARG A 113 -12.49 -17.46 8.33
N THR A 114 -13.74 -17.91 8.33
CA THR A 114 -14.14 -19.24 8.80
C THR A 114 -14.14 -20.32 7.71
N CYS A 115 -13.76 -19.95 6.48
CA CYS A 115 -13.78 -20.86 5.32
C CYS A 115 -12.43 -20.92 4.60
N ILE A 116 -12.17 -22.05 3.94
CA ILE A 116 -10.98 -22.25 3.11
C ILE A 116 -11.33 -21.85 1.67
N LEU A 117 -10.54 -20.95 1.10
CA LEU A 117 -10.71 -20.44 -0.26
C LEU A 117 -9.45 -20.71 -1.08
N THR A 118 -9.63 -20.99 -2.37
CA THR A 118 -8.54 -20.94 -3.36
C THR A 118 -8.12 -19.49 -3.61
N ALA A 119 -6.91 -19.29 -4.15
CA ALA A 119 -6.42 -17.95 -4.51
C ALA A 119 -7.37 -17.20 -5.49
N ALA A 120 -7.96 -17.92 -6.44
CA ALA A 120 -8.94 -17.35 -7.38
C ALA A 120 -10.23 -16.89 -6.67
N GLN A 121 -10.76 -17.70 -5.75
CA GLN A 121 -11.94 -17.34 -4.97
C GLN A 121 -11.67 -16.16 -4.03
N GLU A 122 -10.49 -16.10 -3.43
CA GLU A 122 -10.05 -14.97 -2.60
C GLU A 122 -9.98 -13.68 -3.42
N ALA A 123 -9.35 -13.72 -4.60
CA ALA A 123 -9.28 -12.57 -5.51
C ALA A 123 -10.68 -12.10 -5.94
N MET A 124 -11.54 -13.02 -6.39
CA MET A 124 -12.92 -12.71 -6.78
C MET A 124 -13.74 -12.10 -5.63
N ARG A 125 -13.52 -12.57 -4.40
CA ARG A 125 -14.23 -12.09 -3.20
C ARG A 125 -13.79 -10.68 -2.80
N LEU A 126 -12.49 -10.39 -2.87
CA LEU A 126 -11.93 -9.09 -2.46
C LEU A 126 -12.06 -8.03 -3.56
N GLN A 127 -12.08 -8.43 -4.83
CA GLN A 127 -12.17 -7.54 -5.99
C GLN A 127 -13.23 -6.44 -5.87
N PRO A 128 -14.47 -6.69 -5.41
CA PRO A 128 -15.51 -5.65 -5.32
C PRO A 128 -15.23 -4.56 -4.27
N VAL A 129 -14.24 -4.77 -3.38
CA VAL A 129 -13.82 -3.77 -2.38
C VAL A 129 -12.96 -2.68 -3.01
N PHE A 130 -12.30 -2.99 -4.13
CA PHE A 130 -11.36 -2.10 -4.80
C PHE A 130 -11.97 -1.45 -6.04
N GLU A 131 -11.50 -0.24 -6.35
CA GLU A 131 -11.88 0.44 -7.59
C GLU A 131 -11.34 -0.33 -8.80
N SER A 132 -12.19 -0.54 -9.81
CA SER A 132 -11.87 -1.31 -11.01
C SER A 132 -10.62 -0.81 -11.75
N SER A 133 -10.44 0.52 -11.82
CA SER A 133 -9.30 1.16 -12.48
C SER A 133 -7.97 0.99 -11.75
N THR A 134 -7.98 0.61 -10.47
CA THR A 134 -6.78 0.44 -9.65
C THR A 134 -6.47 -1.03 -9.38
N PHE A 135 -7.32 -1.96 -9.83
CA PHE A 135 -7.21 -3.39 -9.60
C PHE A 135 -6.59 -4.11 -10.80
N PHE A 136 -5.74 -5.11 -10.54
CA PHE A 136 -5.24 -6.05 -11.54
C PHE A 136 -5.96 -7.39 -11.34
N GLU A 137 -6.58 -7.90 -12.40
CA GLU A 137 -7.33 -9.16 -12.33
C GLU A 137 -6.42 -10.34 -11.93
N GLY A 138 -6.80 -11.08 -10.89
CA GLY A 138 -6.02 -12.20 -10.37
C GLY A 138 -4.89 -11.82 -9.41
N ASP A 139 -4.58 -10.54 -9.22
CA ASP A 139 -3.59 -10.08 -8.23
C ASP A 139 -4.07 -8.86 -7.43
N VAL A 140 -4.50 -9.12 -6.21
CA VAL A 140 -4.99 -8.10 -5.26
C VAL A 140 -3.91 -7.07 -4.93
N LEU A 141 -2.64 -7.47 -4.86
CA LEU A 141 -1.55 -6.59 -4.40
C LEU A 141 -0.98 -5.72 -5.51
N THR A 142 -1.25 -6.04 -6.77
CA THR A 142 -0.86 -5.17 -7.88
C THR A 142 -1.81 -3.97 -7.98
N VAL A 143 -1.27 -2.77 -7.76
CA VAL A 143 -2.01 -1.50 -7.83
C VAL A 143 -1.74 -0.79 -9.16
N ARG A 144 -2.82 -0.47 -9.88
CA ARG A 144 -2.80 0.33 -11.11
C ARG A 144 -3.18 1.79 -10.85
N GLY A 145 -2.86 2.64 -11.82
CA GLY A 145 -3.23 4.05 -11.82
C GLY A 145 -2.24 4.98 -11.11
N LEU A 146 -2.52 6.27 -11.19
CA LEU A 146 -1.69 7.34 -10.62
C LEU A 146 -2.32 7.94 -9.34
N GLY A 147 -3.47 7.40 -8.91
CA GLY A 147 -4.21 7.89 -7.75
C GLY A 147 -4.59 9.35 -7.87
N MET A 148 -4.91 9.85 -9.07
CA MET A 148 -5.18 11.26 -9.35
C MET A 148 -6.56 11.74 -8.89
N VAL A 149 -7.49 10.80 -8.66
CA VAL A 149 -8.90 11.06 -8.35
C VAL A 149 -9.28 10.30 -7.07
N ASN A 150 -10.10 10.90 -6.23
CA ASN A 150 -10.74 10.23 -5.11
C ASN A 150 -11.80 9.25 -5.63
N VAL A 151 -11.51 7.95 -5.55
CA VAL A 151 -12.35 6.85 -6.05
C VAL A 151 -12.47 5.74 -5.00
N GLY A 152 -13.31 4.73 -5.23
CA GLY A 152 -13.44 3.63 -4.27
C GLY A 152 -14.02 4.08 -2.92
N LEU A 153 -13.42 3.60 -1.83
CA LEU A 153 -13.77 3.95 -0.44
C LEU A 153 -13.48 5.41 -0.07
N VAL A 154 -12.75 6.15 -0.89
CA VAL A 154 -12.44 7.57 -0.64
C VAL A 154 -13.15 8.52 -1.58
N ALA A 155 -14.02 8.02 -2.46
CA ALA A 155 -14.79 8.85 -3.39
C ALA A 155 -15.57 9.94 -2.66
N ASP A 156 -15.70 11.13 -3.24
CA ASP A 156 -16.44 12.23 -2.59
C ASP A 156 -17.96 11.95 -2.55
N ASP A 157 -18.49 11.32 -3.61
CA ASP A 157 -19.88 10.86 -3.66
C ASP A 157 -20.10 9.62 -2.79
N TRP A 158 -20.98 9.76 -1.79
CA TRP A 158 -21.35 8.67 -0.90
C TRP A 158 -22.01 7.50 -1.63
N ARG A 159 -22.73 7.74 -2.74
CA ARG A 159 -23.35 6.67 -3.53
C ARG A 159 -22.32 5.79 -4.20
N VAL A 160 -21.19 6.37 -4.58
CA VAL A 160 -20.02 5.63 -5.10
C VAL A 160 -19.40 4.84 -3.96
N ARG A 161 -19.07 5.49 -2.83
CA ARG A 161 -18.49 4.82 -1.64
C ARG A 161 -19.35 3.66 -1.13
N ALA A 162 -20.68 3.81 -1.15
CA ALA A 162 -21.63 2.80 -0.69
C ALA A 162 -21.42 1.43 -1.35
N ARG A 163 -21.02 1.39 -2.63
CA ARG A 163 -20.73 0.12 -3.34
C ARG A 163 -19.57 -0.62 -2.68
N TYR A 164 -18.50 0.10 -2.38
CA TYR A 164 -17.28 -0.45 -1.79
C TYR A 164 -17.45 -0.77 -0.30
N VAL A 165 -18.18 0.07 0.45
CA VAL A 165 -18.50 -0.19 1.86
C VAL A 165 -19.35 -1.46 1.99
N LYS A 166 -20.36 -1.64 1.13
CA LYS A 166 -21.17 -2.87 1.10
C LYS A 166 -20.35 -4.09 0.72
N ALA A 167 -19.44 -3.97 -0.26
CA ALA A 167 -18.52 -5.04 -0.61
C ALA A 167 -17.63 -5.44 0.57
N LEU A 168 -17.07 -4.46 1.29
CA LEU A 168 -16.25 -4.69 2.47
C LEU A 168 -17.04 -5.37 3.59
N ALA A 169 -18.29 -4.95 3.83
CA ALA A 169 -19.18 -5.61 4.79
C ALA A 169 -19.41 -7.08 4.44
N ARG A 170 -19.65 -7.42 3.16
CA ARG A 170 -19.78 -8.83 2.70
C ARG A 170 -18.53 -9.66 2.92
N VAL A 171 -17.35 -9.06 2.84
CA VAL A 171 -16.09 -9.71 3.19
C VAL A 171 -16.07 -10.04 4.69
N MET A 172 -16.50 -9.10 5.53
CA MET A 172 -16.53 -9.24 7.00
C MET A 172 -17.61 -10.20 7.53
N GLU A 173 -18.67 -10.47 6.76
CA GLU A 173 -19.73 -11.40 7.18
C GLU A 173 -19.23 -12.83 7.45
N LEU A 174 -18.13 -13.25 6.82
CA LEU A 174 -17.56 -14.60 6.99
C LEU A 174 -16.42 -14.67 8.03
N TRP A 175 -16.12 -13.54 8.67
CA TRP A 175 -15.07 -13.45 9.68
C TRP A 175 -15.54 -14.05 11.02
N SER A 176 -14.59 -14.36 11.90
CA SER A 176 -14.82 -14.75 13.29
C SER A 176 -14.07 -13.77 14.21
N PRO A 177 -14.77 -13.00 15.08
CA PRO A 177 -16.23 -12.90 15.16
C PRO A 177 -16.85 -12.37 13.86
N ARG A 178 -18.14 -12.65 13.65
CA ARG A 178 -18.88 -12.14 12.47
C ARG A 178 -19.22 -10.66 12.63
N LEU A 179 -19.38 -9.98 11.50
CA LEU A 179 -19.99 -8.65 11.46
C LEU A 179 -21.37 -8.66 12.14
N TRP A 180 -21.71 -7.58 12.84
CA TRP A 180 -23.01 -7.46 13.52
C TRP A 180 -24.18 -7.64 12.54
N LEU A 181 -25.23 -8.33 13.00
CA LEU A 181 -26.35 -8.77 12.14
C LEU A 181 -27.10 -7.60 11.50
N ASP A 182 -27.32 -6.52 12.24
CA ASP A 182 -27.95 -5.28 11.79
C ASP A 182 -27.11 -4.57 10.71
N VAL A 183 -25.80 -4.54 10.88
CA VAL A 183 -24.85 -3.96 9.91
C VAL A 183 -24.84 -4.79 8.62
N ALA A 184 -24.76 -6.12 8.73
CA ALA A 184 -24.83 -7.04 7.60
C ALA A 184 -26.17 -6.92 6.84
N ALA A 185 -27.29 -6.88 7.56
CA ALA A 185 -28.61 -6.70 6.96
C ALA A 185 -28.72 -5.37 6.21
N THR A 186 -28.19 -4.29 6.78
CA THR A 186 -28.18 -2.95 6.16
C THR A 186 -27.31 -2.93 4.90
N ALA A 187 -26.15 -3.60 4.91
CA ALA A 187 -25.27 -3.69 3.74
C ALA A 187 -25.91 -4.40 2.54
N ARG A 188 -26.90 -5.28 2.77
CA ARG A 188 -27.62 -6.01 1.72
C ARG A 188 -28.75 -5.21 1.07
N GLN A 189 -29.17 -4.09 1.67
CA GLN A 189 -30.23 -3.26 1.09
C GLN A 189 -29.76 -2.62 -0.22
N ASP A 190 -30.57 -2.67 -1.26
CA ASP A 190 -30.22 -2.05 -2.55
C ASP A 190 -30.18 -0.52 -2.46
N ARG A 191 -31.21 0.05 -1.81
CA ARG A 191 -31.39 1.50 -1.64
C ARG A 191 -31.22 1.87 -0.17
N MET A 192 -30.53 2.97 0.08
CA MET A 192 -30.36 3.54 1.41
C MET A 192 -30.34 5.07 1.34
N SER A 193 -30.71 5.72 2.44
CA SER A 193 -30.52 7.16 2.59
C SER A 193 -29.09 7.48 3.00
N TYR A 194 -28.67 8.74 2.86
CA TYR A 194 -27.34 9.18 3.29
C TYR A 194 -27.08 8.89 4.77
N LYS A 195 -28.05 9.13 5.66
CA LYS A 195 -27.92 8.87 7.10
C LYS A 195 -27.68 7.39 7.41
N VAL A 196 -28.37 6.50 6.69
CA VAL A 196 -28.18 5.04 6.83
C VAL A 196 -26.82 4.62 6.31
N PHE A 197 -26.36 5.19 5.19
CA PHE A 197 -25.02 4.96 4.67
C PHE A 197 -23.93 5.42 5.63
N GLU A 198 -24.04 6.62 6.20
CA GLU A 198 -23.06 7.18 7.13
C GLU A 198 -22.91 6.30 8.37
N TRP A 199 -24.03 5.84 8.93
CA TRP A 199 -24.03 4.86 10.01
C TRP A 199 -23.35 3.55 9.60
N LEU A 200 -23.70 3.00 8.43
CA LEU A 200 -23.11 1.76 7.92
C LEU A 200 -21.60 1.88 7.73
N GLU A 201 -21.12 2.95 7.09
CA GLU A 201 -19.70 3.24 6.86
C GLU A 201 -18.95 3.30 8.19
N GLN A 202 -19.52 3.96 9.20
CA GLN A 202 -18.94 4.05 10.53
C GLN A 202 -18.85 2.68 11.22
N GLN A 203 -19.92 1.87 11.19
CA GLN A 203 -19.92 0.55 11.83
C GLN A 203 -18.94 -0.41 11.15
N VAL A 204 -18.89 -0.43 9.82
CA VAL A 204 -17.93 -1.24 9.06
C VAL A 204 -16.49 -0.82 9.37
N ALA A 205 -16.21 0.47 9.45
CA ALA A 205 -14.89 0.98 9.81
C ALA A 205 -14.48 0.62 11.24
N ILE A 206 -15.39 0.73 12.21
CA ILE A 206 -15.15 0.34 13.61
C ILE A 206 -14.84 -1.15 13.68
N PHE A 207 -15.64 -1.99 13.01
CA PHE A 207 -15.44 -3.43 12.99
C PHE A 207 -14.06 -3.78 12.39
N TYR A 208 -13.73 -3.22 11.23
CA TYR A 208 -12.43 -3.40 10.58
C TYR A 208 -11.27 -3.07 11.51
N CYS A 209 -11.29 -1.88 12.13
CA CYS A 209 -10.22 -1.43 13.01
C CYS A 209 -10.07 -2.34 14.24
N ARG A 210 -11.17 -2.81 14.82
CA ARG A 210 -11.15 -3.76 15.94
C ARG A 210 -10.54 -5.10 15.54
N MET A 211 -10.98 -5.64 14.40
CA MET A 211 -10.46 -6.90 13.86
C MET A 211 -8.98 -6.80 13.54
N LEU A 212 -8.54 -5.70 12.93
CA LEU A 212 -7.13 -5.48 12.61
C LEU A 212 -6.26 -5.40 13.87
N GLN A 213 -6.73 -4.68 14.90
CA GLN A 213 -6.01 -4.59 16.17
C GLN A 213 -5.97 -5.95 16.89
N HIS A 214 -7.06 -6.72 16.84
CA HIS A 214 -7.14 -8.05 17.46
C HIS A 214 -6.23 -9.07 16.75
N GLU A 215 -6.35 -9.20 15.43
CA GLU A 215 -5.69 -10.25 14.65
C GLU A 215 -4.23 -9.93 14.30
N LEU A 216 -3.91 -8.66 14.05
CA LEU A 216 -2.58 -8.24 13.58
C LEU A 216 -1.81 -7.39 14.58
N GLY A 217 -2.45 -6.90 15.66
CA GLY A 217 -1.81 -6.03 16.64
C GLY A 217 -1.38 -4.68 16.07
N ARG A 218 -2.04 -4.21 15.00
CA ARG A 218 -1.65 -2.99 14.26
C ARG A 218 -2.81 -2.00 14.15
N ARG A 219 -2.46 -0.73 14.03
CA ARG A 219 -3.39 0.34 13.68
C ARG A 219 -3.73 0.27 12.20
N ALA A 220 -4.98 0.61 11.87
CA ALA A 220 -5.44 0.66 10.49
C ALA A 220 -4.70 1.72 9.69
N ILE A 221 -4.17 1.29 8.55
CA ILE A 221 -3.79 2.19 7.47
C ILE A 221 -5.10 2.54 6.75
N ALA A 222 -5.52 3.80 6.89
CA ALA A 222 -6.71 4.27 6.20
C ALA A 222 -6.48 4.21 4.68
N PRO A 223 -7.53 3.97 3.88
CA PRO A 223 -7.45 4.12 2.43
C PRO A 223 -6.87 5.49 2.05
N PRO A 224 -6.04 5.58 1.01
CA PRO A 224 -5.37 6.82 0.64
C PRO A 224 -6.38 7.88 0.21
N ARG A 225 -6.52 8.93 1.01
CA ARG A 225 -7.26 10.15 0.63
C ARG A 225 -6.29 11.15 0.03
N ARG A 226 -6.64 11.79 -1.07
CA ARG A 226 -5.91 12.99 -1.46
C ARG A 226 -6.25 14.12 -0.49
N SER A 227 -5.23 14.86 -0.04
CA SER A 227 -5.50 16.19 0.50
C SER A 227 -5.94 17.06 -0.66
N ASN A 228 -7.14 17.62 -0.58
CA ASN A 228 -7.53 18.72 -1.46
C ASN A 228 -6.62 19.90 -1.11
N TYR A 229 -5.53 20.05 -1.86
CA TYR A 229 -4.81 21.31 -1.88
C TYR A 229 -5.56 22.17 -2.90
N ASP A 230 -6.35 23.12 -2.40
CA ASP A 230 -6.89 24.22 -3.19
C ASP A 230 -5.75 25.25 -3.29
N PRO A 231 -5.10 25.43 -4.45
CA PRO A 231 -4.15 26.51 -4.64
C PRO A 231 -4.95 27.79 -4.84
N ARG A 232 -5.52 28.32 -3.76
CA ARG A 232 -6.02 29.69 -3.68
C ARG A 232 -5.13 30.50 -2.76
#